data_AF-A0A2S3Y2I0-F1
#
_entry.id   AF-A0A2S3Y2I0-F1
#
_cell.length_a   1.000
_cell.length_b   1.000
_cell.length_c   1.000
_cell.angle_alpha   90.00
_cell.angle_beta   90.00
_cell.angle_gamma   90.00
#
_symmetry.space_group_name_H-M   'P 1'
#
loop_
_entity.id
_entity.type
_entity.pdbx_description
1 polymer ?
#
loop_
_entity_poly.entity_id
_entity_poly.type
_entity_poly.pdbx_seq_one_letter_code
_entity_poly.pdbx_strand_id
1 'polypeptide(L)'
;MLTRLSRPRALALCALPVLALFGTAALAPLPFTLAQPGVTADVLGEDRGKPVITITGAETRATEGQLRMTTIVATGPKADVRIGSVVDGWFRTDRAVMPRDSVYPTGGSEKEIEQHNLNDMKESQNVAVDAALNQLKREPGSMRVNVDLGDIGGPSAGLFLSLGIIDKLDGNGKGGDLTGGRTIAGTGTITADGKVGAVGGVSMKVQAAHRDGATVFLVPEAECRQAESERPDGMRLIPVTTLGGAVDALKALESGGKVPSC
;
A
#
# COMPACT_ATOMS: atom_id res chain seq x y z
N MET A 1 49.87 -6.84 39.25
CA MET A 1 50.30 -7.17 37.86
C MET A 1 50.14 -6.02 36.86
N LEU A 2 49.35 -4.97 37.13
CA LEU A 2 49.14 -3.85 36.18
C LEU A 2 50.17 -2.70 36.24
N THR A 3 51.10 -2.73 37.20
CA THR A 3 52.03 -1.62 37.50
C THR A 3 53.29 -1.53 36.62
N ARG A 4 53.43 -2.37 35.58
CA ARG A 4 54.59 -2.35 34.65
C ARG A 4 54.26 -2.03 33.19
N LEU A 5 53.03 -1.60 32.89
CA LEU A 5 52.61 -1.26 31.53
C LEU A 5 52.98 0.19 31.19
N SER A 6 53.67 0.41 30.07
CA SER A 6 53.87 1.75 29.51
C SER A 6 52.51 2.40 29.19
N ARG A 7 52.35 3.71 29.40
CA ARG A 7 51.12 4.48 29.08
C ARG A 7 50.38 4.05 27.81
N PRO A 8 51.02 3.88 26.63
CA PRO A 8 50.31 3.44 25.41
C PRO A 8 49.75 2.01 25.50
N ARG A 9 50.42 1.10 26.21
CA ARG A 9 49.95 -0.28 26.41
C ARG A 9 48.77 -0.35 27.40
N ALA A 10 48.79 0.49 28.44
CA ALA A 10 47.65 0.64 29.34
C ALA A 10 46.43 1.22 28.61
N LEU A 11 46.62 2.25 27.77
CA LEU A 11 45.56 2.81 26.94
C LEU A 11 45.01 1.80 25.93
N ALA A 12 45.86 1.03 25.25
CA ALA A 12 45.40 -0.03 24.34
C ALA A 12 44.60 -1.12 25.06
N LEU A 13 45.04 -1.56 26.25
CA LEU A 13 44.31 -2.52 27.08
C LEU A 13 42.96 -1.98 27.56
N CYS A 14 42.85 -0.69 27.88
CA CYS A 14 41.59 -0.05 28.25
C CYS A 14 40.67 0.23 27.04
N ALA A 15 41.24 0.45 25.85
CA ALA A 15 40.48 0.68 24.62
C ALA A 15 39.86 -0.62 24.06
N LEU A 16 40.51 -1.78 24.25
CA LEU A 16 40.00 -3.07 23.79
C LEU A 16 38.57 -3.40 24.24
N PRO A 17 38.18 -3.32 25.54
CA PRO A 17 36.81 -3.60 25.95
C PRO A 17 35.80 -2.57 25.41
N VAL A 18 36.21 -1.31 25.23
CA VAL A 18 35.36 -0.26 24.64
C VAL A 18 35.13 -0.54 23.15
N LEU A 19 36.18 -0.87 22.40
CA LEU A 19 36.07 -1.26 21.00
C LEU A 19 35.27 -2.55 20.83
N ALA A 20 35.43 -3.52 21.74
CA ALA A 20 34.62 -4.73 21.75
C ALA A 20 33.14 -4.42 21.99
N LEU A 21 32.82 -3.51 22.92
CA LEU A 21 31.45 -3.06 23.17
C LEU A 21 30.84 -2.35 21.96
N PHE A 22 31.57 -1.48 21.28
CA PHE A 22 31.09 -0.85 20.04
C PHE A 22 30.92 -1.87 18.92
N GLY A 23 31.84 -2.83 18.80
CA GLY A 23 31.74 -3.92 17.83
C GLY A 23 30.51 -4.81 18.07
N THR A 24 30.23 -5.17 19.32
CA THR A 24 29.04 -5.95 19.66
C THR A 24 27.75 -5.16 19.46
N ALA A 25 27.73 -3.88 19.87
CA ALA A 25 26.58 -3.00 19.65
C ALA A 25 26.28 -2.79 18.15
N ALA A 26 27.30 -2.68 17.30
CA ALA A 26 27.13 -2.53 15.86
C ALA A 26 26.57 -3.79 15.18
N LEU A 27 26.81 -4.97 15.75
CA LEU A 27 26.34 -6.27 15.25
C LEU A 27 24.99 -6.70 15.85
N ALA A 28 24.58 -6.10 16.95
CA ALA A 28 23.33 -6.42 17.63
C ALA A 28 22.11 -6.03 16.76
N PRO A 29 21.05 -6.85 16.73
CA PRO A 29 19.80 -6.50 16.08
C PRO A 29 19.12 -5.36 16.84
N LEU A 30 18.58 -4.40 16.10
CA LEU A 30 17.90 -3.23 16.61
C LEU A 30 16.37 -3.41 16.56
N PRO A 31 15.61 -2.71 17.43
CA PRO A 31 14.15 -2.77 17.48
C PRO A 31 13.48 -1.91 16.39
N PHE A 32 14.01 -1.96 15.15
CA PHE A 32 13.47 -1.24 14.01
C PHE A 32 12.97 -2.20 12.91
N THR A 33 12.01 -1.70 12.14
CA THR A 33 11.48 -2.31 10.93
C THR A 33 11.82 -1.40 9.75
N LEU A 34 12.18 -1.99 8.61
CA LEU A 34 12.37 -1.27 7.36
C LEU A 34 11.15 -1.47 6.48
N ALA A 35 10.50 -0.38 6.08
CA ALA A 35 9.42 -0.38 5.10
C ALA A 35 9.92 0.16 3.75
N GLN A 36 9.42 -0.40 2.65
CA GLN A 36 9.78 -0.01 1.28
C GLN A 36 8.57 -0.17 0.33
N PRO A 37 8.60 0.47 -0.87
CA PRO A 37 7.60 0.26 -1.91
C PRO A 37 7.38 -1.23 -2.23
N GLY A 38 6.13 -1.67 -2.17
CA GLY A 38 5.74 -3.05 -2.48
C GLY A 38 5.43 -3.26 -3.96
N VAL A 39 4.77 -4.38 -4.26
CA VAL A 39 4.21 -4.66 -5.59
C VAL A 39 2.89 -3.92 -5.79
N THR A 40 2.52 -3.71 -7.05
CA THR A 40 1.17 -3.24 -7.41
C THR A 40 0.41 -4.36 -8.11
N ALA A 41 -0.90 -4.40 -7.93
CA ALA A 41 -1.78 -5.34 -8.62
C ALA A 41 -2.91 -4.62 -9.33
N ASP A 42 -3.11 -5.02 -10.58
CA ASP A 42 -4.21 -4.54 -11.40
C ASP A 42 -5.48 -5.34 -11.08
N VAL A 43 -6.48 -4.69 -10.51
CA VAL A 43 -7.74 -5.35 -10.13
C VAL A 43 -8.63 -5.67 -11.35
N LEU A 44 -8.35 -5.06 -12.51
CA LEU A 44 -9.07 -5.34 -13.75
C LEU A 44 -8.49 -6.55 -14.50
N GLY A 45 -7.23 -6.88 -14.23
CA GLY A 45 -6.45 -7.92 -14.90
C GLY A 45 -6.53 -9.30 -14.26
N GLU A 46 -5.44 -10.06 -14.42
CA GLU A 46 -5.33 -11.45 -13.99
C GLU A 46 -4.13 -11.65 -13.05
N ASP A 47 -4.29 -12.51 -12.03
CA ASP A 47 -3.20 -13.10 -11.26
C ASP A 47 -3.05 -14.58 -11.64
N ARG A 48 -1.84 -15.00 -12.01
CA ARG A 48 -1.52 -16.40 -12.39
C ARG A 48 -2.52 -17.02 -13.39
N GLY A 49 -2.96 -16.22 -14.36
CA GLY A 49 -3.92 -16.64 -15.40
C GLY A 49 -5.37 -16.77 -14.94
N LYS A 50 -5.72 -16.21 -13.78
CA LYS A 50 -7.09 -16.12 -13.27
C LYS A 50 -7.50 -14.66 -13.10
N PRO A 51 -8.72 -14.26 -13.50
CA PRO A 51 -9.21 -12.90 -13.28
C PRO A 51 -9.24 -12.54 -11.80
N VAL A 52 -8.71 -11.35 -11.46
CA VAL A 52 -8.69 -10.85 -10.10
C VAL A 52 -10.11 -10.63 -9.57
N ILE A 53 -11.00 -10.06 -10.40
CA ILE A 53 -12.42 -9.89 -10.09
C ILE A 53 -13.23 -10.74 -11.07
N THR A 54 -14.01 -11.68 -10.52
CA THR A 54 -14.98 -12.48 -11.28
C THR A 54 -16.39 -12.17 -10.80
N ILE A 55 -17.31 -11.87 -11.71
CA ILE A 55 -18.70 -11.56 -11.41
C ILE A 55 -19.59 -12.58 -12.12
N THR A 56 -20.51 -13.22 -11.39
CA THR A 56 -21.49 -14.17 -11.91
C THR A 56 -22.90 -13.69 -11.61
N GLY A 57 -23.82 -13.83 -12.57
CA GLY A 57 -25.22 -13.41 -12.42
C GLY A 57 -25.53 -11.98 -12.91
N ALA A 58 -24.56 -11.33 -13.55
CA ALA A 58 -24.73 -10.04 -14.23
C ALA A 58 -23.89 -10.01 -15.51
N GLU A 59 -24.32 -9.23 -16.49
CA GLU A 59 -23.47 -8.91 -17.65
C GLU A 59 -22.28 -8.06 -17.19
N THR A 60 -21.10 -8.39 -17.72
CA THR A 60 -19.86 -7.64 -17.46
C THR A 60 -19.31 -7.12 -18.77
N ARG A 61 -18.57 -6.02 -18.70
CA ARG A 61 -17.85 -5.46 -19.85
C ARG A 61 -16.39 -5.88 -19.88
N ALA A 62 -15.84 -5.92 -21.09
CA ALA A 62 -14.40 -5.87 -21.27
C ALA A 62 -13.91 -4.48 -20.84
N THR A 63 -12.75 -4.44 -20.19
CA THR A 63 -12.18 -3.22 -19.63
C THR A 63 -10.79 -3.00 -20.22
N GLU A 64 -10.50 -1.80 -20.69
CA GLU A 64 -9.17 -1.35 -21.08
C GLU A 64 -8.52 -0.52 -19.95
N GLY A 65 -7.19 -0.32 -20.06
CA GLY A 65 -6.42 0.34 -19.00
C GLY A 65 -6.22 -0.55 -17.78
N GLN A 66 -5.82 0.07 -16.65
CA GLN A 66 -5.47 -0.65 -15.42
C GLN A 66 -5.90 0.14 -14.18
N LEU A 67 -6.41 -0.58 -13.17
CA LEU A 67 -6.65 -0.05 -11.83
C LEU A 67 -5.71 -0.75 -10.84
N ARG A 68 -4.57 -0.12 -10.58
CA ARG A 68 -3.49 -0.70 -9.78
C ARG A 68 -3.58 -0.29 -8.32
N MET A 69 -3.95 -1.21 -7.45
CA MET A 69 -3.76 -0.99 -6.01
C MET A 69 -2.28 -1.14 -5.64
N THR A 70 -1.87 -0.46 -4.57
CA THR A 70 -0.46 -0.36 -4.15
C THR A 70 -0.24 -0.91 -2.75
N THR A 71 0.90 -1.57 -2.56
CA THR A 71 1.32 -2.14 -1.27
C THR A 71 2.65 -1.58 -0.80
N ILE A 72 2.94 -1.78 0.49
CA ILE A 72 4.28 -1.60 1.06
C ILE A 72 4.73 -2.93 1.65
N VAL A 73 6.04 -3.16 1.66
CA VAL A 73 6.63 -4.32 2.31
C VAL A 73 7.41 -3.85 3.52
N ALA A 74 7.12 -4.43 4.67
CA ALA A 74 7.86 -4.22 5.90
C ALA A 74 8.67 -5.47 6.24
N THR A 75 9.89 -5.30 6.77
CA THR A 75 10.65 -6.43 7.32
C THR A 75 9.89 -7.09 8.45
N GLY A 76 9.87 -8.43 8.49
CA GLY A 76 9.12 -9.18 9.48
C GLY A 76 9.53 -8.90 10.94
N PRO A 77 8.70 -9.30 11.92
CA PRO A 77 8.90 -9.00 13.33
C PRO A 77 10.20 -9.60 13.91
N LYS A 78 10.73 -10.67 13.32
CA LYS A 78 11.99 -11.32 13.73
C LYS A 78 13.20 -10.95 12.85
N ALA A 79 13.06 -9.97 11.95
CA ALA A 79 14.15 -9.60 11.04
C ALA A 79 15.32 -8.92 11.78
N ASP A 80 16.55 -9.33 11.46
CA ASP A 80 17.77 -8.71 11.99
C ASP A 80 18.06 -7.38 11.29
N VAL A 81 17.51 -6.29 11.83
CA VAL A 81 17.82 -4.93 11.37
C VAL A 81 19.02 -4.41 12.17
N ARG A 82 20.14 -4.13 11.49
CA ARG A 82 21.38 -3.63 12.11
C ARG A 82 21.57 -2.15 11.83
N ILE A 83 22.53 -1.54 12.55
CA ILE A 83 22.81 -0.10 12.45
C ILE A 83 23.14 0.36 11.03
N GLY A 84 23.85 -0.46 10.24
CA GLY A 84 24.16 -0.14 8.85
C GLY A 84 22.92 0.02 7.99
N SER A 85 21.92 -0.85 8.16
CA SER A 85 20.66 -0.78 7.40
C SER A 85 19.81 0.44 7.80
N VAL A 86 19.88 0.84 9.07
CA VAL A 86 19.21 2.04 9.59
C VAL A 86 19.84 3.31 9.02
N VAL A 87 21.18 3.39 9.04
CA VAL A 87 21.92 4.53 8.49
C VAL A 87 21.72 4.63 6.97
N ASP A 88 21.79 3.52 6.24
CA ASP A 88 21.48 3.47 4.80
C ASP A 88 20.06 3.97 4.52
N GLY A 89 19.08 3.51 5.30
CA GLY A 89 17.69 3.94 5.17
C GLY A 89 17.49 5.45 5.36
N TRP A 90 18.31 6.11 6.17
CA TRP A 90 18.21 7.56 6.41
C TRP A 90 18.58 8.42 5.19
N PHE A 91 19.35 7.88 4.26
CA PHE A 91 19.76 8.58 3.03
C PHE A 91 18.95 8.16 1.81
N ARG A 92 17.96 7.27 1.97
CA ARG A 92 17.14 6.74 0.88
C ARG A 92 15.71 7.27 0.98
N THR A 93 15.16 7.71 -0.16
CA THR A 93 13.77 8.18 -0.27
C THR A 93 12.77 7.04 -0.44
N ASP A 94 13.24 5.83 -0.74
CA ASP A 94 12.43 4.63 -0.95
C ASP A 94 12.44 3.67 0.25
N ARG A 95 12.92 4.13 1.43
CA ARG A 95 12.92 3.35 2.67
C ARG A 95 12.48 4.19 3.85
N ALA A 96 11.68 3.59 4.72
CA ALA A 96 11.32 4.17 6.01
C ALA A 96 11.82 3.28 7.15
N VAL A 97 12.58 3.86 8.07
CA VAL A 97 12.99 3.21 9.32
C VAL A 97 11.95 3.53 10.39
N MET A 98 11.27 2.51 10.89
CA MET A 98 10.18 2.67 11.87
C MET A 98 10.45 1.82 13.12
N PRO A 99 10.10 2.29 14.33
CA PRO A 99 10.15 1.45 15.53
C PRO A 99 9.26 0.21 15.34
N ARG A 100 9.79 -0.98 15.66
CA ARG A 100 9.09 -2.25 15.39
C ARG A 100 7.71 -2.30 16.05
N ASP A 101 7.61 -1.81 17.28
CA ASP A 101 6.36 -1.81 18.07
C ASP A 101 5.28 -0.89 17.49
N SER A 102 5.66 0.09 16.67
CA SER A 102 4.70 0.95 15.95
C SER A 102 4.06 0.25 14.75
N VAL A 103 4.75 -0.74 14.17
CA VAL A 103 4.29 -1.51 13.00
C VAL A 103 3.60 -2.80 13.44
N TYR A 104 4.09 -3.43 14.51
CA TYR A 104 3.54 -4.67 15.07
C TYR A 104 3.14 -4.45 16.55
N PRO A 105 2.10 -3.63 16.82
CA PRO A 105 1.71 -3.27 18.19
C PRO A 105 1.06 -4.44 18.95
N THR A 106 0.46 -5.39 18.24
CA THR A 106 -0.12 -6.60 18.82
C THR A 106 0.98 -7.65 18.93
N GLY A 107 1.50 -7.87 20.15
CA GLY A 107 2.56 -8.84 20.46
C GLY A 107 2.17 -10.31 20.28
N GLY A 108 1.55 -10.66 19.16
CA GLY A 108 1.12 -12.01 18.79
C GLY A 108 2.20 -12.80 18.05
N SER A 109 1.97 -14.11 17.93
CA SER A 109 2.78 -14.98 17.09
C SER A 109 2.63 -14.65 15.59
N GLU A 110 3.62 -15.01 14.77
CA GLU A 110 3.56 -14.80 13.31
C GLU A 110 2.28 -15.38 12.68
N LYS A 111 1.84 -16.55 13.16
CA LYS A 111 0.62 -17.21 12.70
C LYS A 111 -0.66 -16.46 13.07
N GLU A 112 -0.71 -15.86 14.27
CA GLU A 112 -1.87 -15.06 14.68
C GLU A 112 -1.97 -13.76 13.88
N ILE A 113 -0.83 -13.11 13.62
CA ILE A 113 -0.75 -11.91 12.78
C ILE A 113 -1.19 -12.25 11.35
N GLU A 114 -0.70 -13.36 10.80
CA GLU A 114 -1.10 -13.83 9.47
C GLU A 114 -2.60 -14.11 9.39
N GLN A 115 -3.17 -14.85 10.36
CA GLN A 115 -4.59 -15.15 10.38
C GLN A 115 -5.46 -13.89 10.53
N HIS A 116 -5.03 -12.94 11.36
CA HIS A 116 -5.71 -11.65 11.52
C HIS A 116 -5.71 -10.87 10.21
N ASN A 117 -4.55 -10.75 9.54
CA ASN A 117 -4.44 -10.07 8.26
C ASN A 117 -5.31 -10.73 7.18
N LEU A 118 -5.39 -12.07 7.13
CA LEU A 118 -6.26 -12.78 6.19
C LEU A 118 -7.75 -12.51 6.45
N ASN A 119 -8.16 -12.41 7.72
CA ASN A 119 -9.54 -12.08 8.08
C ASN A 119 -9.88 -10.64 7.70
N ASP A 120 -9.00 -9.69 8.03
CA ASP A 120 -9.16 -8.27 7.66
C ASP A 120 -9.22 -8.08 6.14
N MET A 121 -8.43 -8.86 5.39
CA MET A 121 -8.48 -8.86 3.93
C MET A 121 -9.83 -9.33 3.40
N LYS A 122 -10.36 -10.43 3.93
CA LYS A 122 -11.68 -10.95 3.54
C LYS A 122 -12.79 -9.96 3.89
N GLU A 123 -12.71 -9.32 5.05
CA GLU A 123 -13.65 -8.27 5.45
C GLU A 123 -13.57 -7.07 4.52
N SER A 124 -12.36 -6.59 4.21
CA SER A 124 -12.13 -5.49 3.27
C SER A 124 -12.69 -5.79 1.87
N GLN A 125 -12.54 -7.03 1.38
CA GLN A 125 -13.12 -7.47 0.11
C GLN A 125 -14.65 -7.41 0.13
N ASN A 126 -15.29 -7.93 1.18
CA ASN A 126 -16.75 -7.89 1.30
C ASN A 126 -17.26 -6.45 1.35
N VAL A 127 -16.62 -5.59 2.15
CA VAL A 127 -16.99 -4.17 2.24
C VAL A 127 -16.79 -3.45 0.90
N ALA A 128 -15.75 -3.80 0.14
CA ALA A 128 -15.53 -3.25 -1.20
C ALA A 128 -16.63 -3.66 -2.19
N VAL A 129 -17.10 -4.91 -2.11
CA VAL A 129 -18.25 -5.40 -2.90
C VAL A 129 -19.51 -4.63 -2.53
N ASP A 130 -19.82 -4.51 -1.23
CA ASP A 130 -21.01 -3.81 -0.74
C ASP A 130 -20.98 -2.33 -1.16
N ALA A 131 -19.84 -1.65 -1.01
CA ALA A 131 -19.67 -0.26 -1.42
C ALA A 131 -19.90 -0.08 -2.93
N ALA A 132 -19.39 -0.99 -3.76
CA ALA A 132 -19.60 -0.95 -5.22
C ALA A 132 -21.07 -1.17 -5.60
N LEU A 133 -21.73 -2.17 -5.00
CA LEU A 133 -23.13 -2.47 -5.28
C LEU A 133 -24.04 -1.34 -4.80
N ASN A 134 -23.78 -0.77 -3.62
CA ASN A 134 -24.50 0.38 -3.10
C ASN A 134 -24.34 1.61 -4.01
N GLN A 135 -23.13 1.88 -4.49
CA GLN A 135 -22.86 2.97 -5.43
C GLN A 135 -23.63 2.79 -6.74
N LEU A 136 -23.76 1.55 -7.22
CA LEU A 136 -24.52 1.19 -8.42
C LEU A 136 -26.02 0.99 -8.17
N LYS A 137 -26.49 1.16 -6.93
CA LYS A 137 -27.89 0.91 -6.51
C LYS A 137 -28.38 -0.49 -6.90
N ARG A 138 -27.52 -1.50 -6.72
CA ARG A 138 -27.81 -2.91 -6.96
C ARG A 138 -28.21 -3.59 -5.64
N GLU A 139 -29.20 -4.47 -5.70
CA GLU A 139 -29.63 -5.25 -4.54
C GLU A 139 -28.53 -6.21 -4.05
N PRO A 140 -28.27 -6.30 -2.73
CA PRO A 140 -27.36 -7.29 -2.17
C PRO A 140 -27.76 -8.71 -2.59
N GLY A 141 -26.78 -9.52 -2.97
CA GLY A 141 -27.01 -10.92 -3.38
C GLY A 141 -27.63 -11.12 -4.76
N SER A 142 -27.90 -10.05 -5.53
CA SER A 142 -28.35 -10.15 -6.93
C SER A 142 -27.29 -10.75 -7.87
N MET A 143 -26.03 -10.75 -7.45
CA MET A 143 -24.90 -11.34 -8.18
C MET A 143 -23.85 -11.85 -7.20
N ARG A 144 -22.95 -12.71 -7.68
CA ARG A 144 -21.82 -13.21 -6.90
C ARG A 144 -20.54 -12.55 -7.41
N VAL A 145 -19.86 -11.80 -6.54
CA VAL A 145 -18.54 -11.23 -6.82
C VAL A 145 -17.50 -12.05 -6.07
N ASN A 146 -16.49 -12.53 -6.78
CA ASN A 146 -15.33 -13.21 -6.22
C ASN A 146 -14.08 -12.40 -6.50
N VAL A 147 -13.28 -12.18 -5.46
CA VAL A 147 -12.02 -11.43 -5.52
C VAL A 147 -10.87 -12.38 -5.18
N ASP A 148 -9.92 -12.53 -6.09
CA ASP A 148 -8.70 -13.32 -5.90
C ASP A 148 -7.47 -12.42 -6.10
N LEU A 149 -6.86 -12.01 -4.99
CA LEU A 149 -5.69 -11.12 -4.98
C LEU A 149 -4.38 -11.89 -4.83
N GLY A 150 -4.40 -13.23 -4.89
CA GLY A 150 -3.24 -14.06 -4.59
C GLY A 150 -2.66 -13.72 -3.21
N ASP A 151 -1.35 -13.44 -3.18
CA ASP A 151 -0.59 -13.20 -1.94
C ASP A 151 -0.51 -11.71 -1.56
N ILE A 152 -1.38 -10.86 -2.12
CA ILE A 152 -1.34 -9.41 -1.89
C ILE A 152 -2.16 -9.04 -0.66
N GLY A 153 -1.49 -8.47 0.36
CA GLY A 153 -2.07 -8.17 1.66
C GLY A 153 -2.30 -6.67 1.96
N GLY A 154 -3.21 -6.41 2.89
CA GLY A 154 -3.53 -5.11 3.50
C GLY A 154 -4.91 -4.55 3.13
N PRO A 155 -5.72 -4.06 4.10
CA PRO A 155 -7.10 -3.60 3.87
C PRO A 155 -7.21 -2.32 3.02
N SER A 156 -6.08 -1.72 2.63
CA SER A 156 -6.01 -0.52 1.80
C SER A 156 -6.36 -0.73 0.32
N ALA A 157 -6.80 -1.95 -0.03
CA ALA A 157 -7.28 -2.34 -1.36
C ALA A 157 -8.75 -1.99 -1.60
N GLY A 158 -9.52 -1.70 -0.54
CA GLY A 158 -10.98 -1.58 -0.60
C GLY A 158 -11.48 -0.63 -1.69
N LEU A 159 -10.94 0.60 -1.77
CA LEU A 159 -11.33 1.57 -2.79
C LEU A 159 -11.12 1.04 -4.22
N PHE A 160 -9.97 0.44 -4.50
CA PHE A 160 -9.63 -0.02 -5.86
C PHE A 160 -10.40 -1.26 -6.26
N LEU A 161 -10.64 -2.18 -5.33
CA LEU A 161 -11.55 -3.30 -5.55
C LEU A 161 -12.97 -2.80 -5.89
N SER A 162 -13.49 -1.82 -5.15
CA SER A 162 -14.79 -1.22 -5.45
C SER A 162 -14.82 -0.57 -6.84
N LEU A 163 -13.79 0.20 -7.20
CA LEU A 163 -13.68 0.80 -8.54
C LEU A 163 -13.62 -0.26 -9.64
N GLY A 164 -12.87 -1.35 -9.45
CA GLY A 164 -12.78 -2.44 -10.41
C GLY A 164 -14.12 -3.16 -10.62
N ILE A 165 -14.90 -3.35 -9.55
CA ILE A 165 -16.26 -3.91 -9.64
C ILE A 165 -17.18 -2.94 -10.40
N ILE A 166 -17.13 -1.64 -10.09
CA ILE A 166 -17.91 -0.61 -10.79
C ILE A 166 -17.54 -0.59 -12.27
N ASP A 167 -16.26 -0.66 -12.61
CA ASP A 167 -15.81 -0.61 -14.00
C ASP A 167 -16.34 -1.82 -14.80
N LYS A 168 -16.18 -3.04 -14.24
CA LYS A 168 -16.68 -4.26 -14.88
C LYS A 168 -18.21 -4.30 -15.04
N LEU A 169 -18.98 -3.61 -14.19
CA LEU A 169 -20.44 -3.61 -14.22
C LEU A 169 -21.05 -2.43 -15.01
N ASP A 170 -20.54 -1.21 -14.80
CA ASP A 170 -21.13 0.03 -15.34
C ASP A 170 -20.12 0.90 -16.12
N GLY A 171 -18.83 0.74 -15.85
CA GLY A 171 -17.79 1.57 -16.48
C GLY A 171 -17.97 3.03 -16.09
N ASN A 172 -17.82 3.92 -17.07
CA ASN A 172 -18.12 5.35 -16.91
C ASN A 172 -19.64 5.67 -16.94
N GLY A 173 -20.52 4.68 -17.09
CA GLY A 173 -21.97 4.85 -17.22
C GLY A 173 -22.44 5.33 -18.60
N LYS A 174 -21.52 5.44 -19.57
CA LYS A 174 -21.77 5.81 -20.98
C LYS A 174 -21.29 4.75 -21.96
N GLY A 175 -20.87 3.59 -21.46
CA GLY A 175 -20.36 2.48 -22.26
C GLY A 175 -18.84 2.45 -22.46
N GLY A 176 -18.08 3.37 -21.84
CA GLY A 176 -16.61 3.33 -21.78
C GLY A 176 -16.09 2.94 -20.41
N ASP A 177 -14.77 2.81 -20.28
CA ASP A 177 -14.09 2.43 -19.04
C ASP A 177 -13.85 3.62 -18.11
N LEU A 178 -13.89 3.39 -16.80
CA LEU A 178 -13.50 4.39 -15.80
C LEU A 178 -12.05 4.83 -15.95
N THR A 179 -11.18 3.95 -16.45
CA THR A 179 -9.76 4.26 -16.62
C THR A 179 -9.50 5.19 -17.81
N GLY A 180 -10.41 5.25 -18.79
CA GLY A 180 -10.17 5.87 -20.09
C GLY A 180 -8.93 5.32 -20.80
N GLY A 181 -8.62 4.03 -20.60
CA GLY A 181 -7.44 3.35 -21.15
C GLY A 181 -6.11 3.65 -20.43
N ARG A 182 -6.15 4.36 -19.30
CA ARG A 182 -4.93 4.75 -18.55
C ARG A 182 -4.53 3.69 -17.53
N THR A 183 -3.25 3.74 -17.13
CA THR A 183 -2.78 3.11 -15.90
C THR A 183 -3.00 4.06 -14.73
N ILE A 184 -3.99 3.75 -13.91
CA ILE A 184 -4.38 4.51 -12.72
C ILE A 184 -4.03 3.67 -11.51
N ALA A 185 -3.36 4.26 -10.54
CA ALA A 185 -3.04 3.59 -9.29
C ALA A 185 -3.62 4.34 -8.10
N GLY A 186 -3.52 3.72 -6.92
CA GLY A 186 -3.92 4.42 -5.70
C GLY A 186 -4.00 3.51 -4.50
N THR A 187 -4.65 4.02 -3.47
CA THR A 187 -4.84 3.35 -2.19
C THR A 187 -6.03 3.95 -1.46
N GLY A 188 -6.61 3.20 -0.53
CA GLY A 188 -7.68 3.70 0.34
C GLY A 188 -8.45 2.54 0.93
N THR A 189 -8.68 2.58 2.24
CA THR A 189 -9.73 1.76 2.83
C THR A 189 -11.08 2.31 2.40
N ILE A 190 -12.11 1.48 2.47
CA ILE A 190 -13.48 1.89 2.14
C ILE A 190 -14.44 1.35 3.19
N THR A 191 -15.49 2.10 3.48
CA THR A 191 -16.65 1.64 4.23
C THR A 191 -17.79 1.26 3.27
N ALA A 192 -18.78 0.50 3.75
CA ALA A 192 -19.89 0.03 2.89
C ALA A 192 -20.77 1.17 2.34
N ASP A 193 -20.80 2.33 3.00
CA ASP A 193 -21.43 3.57 2.53
C ASP A 193 -20.54 4.38 1.56
N GLY A 194 -19.35 3.87 1.23
CA GLY A 194 -18.47 4.45 0.23
C GLY A 194 -17.60 5.59 0.75
N LYS A 195 -17.36 5.71 2.05
CA LYS A 195 -16.39 6.67 2.60
C LYS A 195 -14.97 6.11 2.47
N VAL A 196 -14.05 6.91 1.93
CA VAL A 196 -12.63 6.55 1.82
C VAL A 196 -11.94 6.86 3.14
N GLY A 197 -11.19 5.89 3.65
CA GLY A 197 -10.43 6.02 4.88
C GLY A 197 -8.92 6.16 4.64
N ALA A 198 -8.25 6.61 5.70
CA ALA A 198 -6.82 6.83 5.76
C ALA A 198 -6.02 5.54 5.58
N VAL A 199 -4.77 5.69 5.12
CA VAL A 199 -3.83 4.59 4.95
C VAL A 199 -2.40 5.01 5.29
N GLY A 200 -1.57 4.06 5.69
CA GLY A 200 -0.15 4.29 5.92
C GLY A 200 0.71 4.20 4.65
N GLY A 201 1.87 4.85 4.69
CA GLY A 201 2.96 4.69 3.72
C GLY A 201 2.67 5.24 2.33
N VAL A 202 1.92 6.34 2.21
CA VAL A 202 1.45 6.85 0.92
C VAL A 202 2.59 7.27 0.00
N SER A 203 3.66 7.89 0.51
CA SER A 203 4.84 8.25 -0.30
C SER A 203 5.44 7.03 -1.02
N MET A 204 5.67 5.93 -0.29
CA MET A 204 6.19 4.67 -0.86
C MET A 204 5.20 4.03 -1.84
N LYS A 205 3.89 4.15 -1.59
CA LYS A 205 2.85 3.67 -2.51
C LYS A 205 2.82 4.45 -3.82
N VAL A 206 2.97 5.77 -3.76
CA VAL A 206 3.08 6.63 -4.96
C VAL A 206 4.33 6.26 -5.76
N GLN A 207 5.46 5.99 -5.10
CA GLN A 207 6.67 5.50 -5.77
C GLN A 207 6.46 4.13 -6.45
N ALA A 208 5.79 3.18 -5.78
CA ALA A 208 5.45 1.87 -6.36
C ALA A 208 4.56 2.01 -7.60
N ALA A 209 3.58 2.90 -7.54
CA ALA A 209 2.70 3.20 -8.67
C ALA A 209 3.46 3.80 -9.86
N HIS A 210 4.34 4.77 -9.61
CA HIS A 210 5.16 5.38 -10.65
C HIS A 210 6.11 4.36 -11.30
N ARG A 211 6.76 3.53 -10.48
CA ARG A 211 7.62 2.43 -10.97
C ARG A 211 6.87 1.50 -11.93
N ASP A 212 5.59 1.23 -11.63
CA ASP A 212 4.74 0.32 -12.41
C ASP A 212 3.91 1.06 -13.48
N GLY A 213 4.31 2.28 -13.85
CA GLY A 213 3.80 3.01 -15.02
C GLY A 213 2.52 3.81 -14.83
N ALA A 214 2.04 3.96 -13.59
CA ALA A 214 0.88 4.80 -13.32
C ALA A 214 1.23 6.29 -13.48
N THR A 215 0.33 7.03 -14.13
CA THR A 215 0.44 8.50 -14.31
C THR A 215 -0.53 9.28 -13.44
N VAL A 216 -1.46 8.57 -12.82
CA VAL A 216 -2.51 9.10 -11.94
C VAL A 216 -2.53 8.25 -10.68
N PHE A 217 -2.60 8.92 -9.53
CA PHE A 217 -2.70 8.27 -8.24
C PHE A 217 -3.87 8.84 -7.44
N LEU A 218 -4.84 7.99 -7.08
CA LEU A 218 -5.92 8.37 -6.16
C LEU A 218 -5.41 8.26 -4.71
N VAL A 219 -5.50 9.36 -3.97
CA VAL A 219 -4.99 9.52 -2.60
C VAL A 219 -6.16 9.82 -1.68
N PRO A 220 -6.33 9.13 -0.53
CA PRO A 220 -7.28 9.60 0.47
C PRO A 220 -6.90 11.01 0.93
N GLU A 221 -7.86 11.94 0.97
CA GLU A 221 -7.58 13.39 1.12
C GLU A 221 -6.68 13.73 2.32
N ALA A 222 -6.82 13.00 3.44
CA ALA A 222 -6.03 13.22 4.65
C ALA A 222 -4.52 13.02 4.44
N GLU A 223 -4.13 12.22 3.44
CA GLU A 223 -2.74 11.87 3.14
C GLU A 223 -2.13 12.67 1.98
N CYS A 224 -2.83 13.66 1.41
CA CYS A 224 -2.31 14.48 0.30
C CYS A 224 -0.91 15.03 0.58
N ARG A 225 -0.71 15.64 1.76
CA ARG A 225 0.60 16.20 2.15
C ARG A 225 1.72 15.16 2.16
N GLN A 226 1.42 13.92 2.54
CA GLN A 226 2.39 12.81 2.52
C GLN A 226 2.65 12.32 1.09
N ALA A 227 1.62 12.30 0.23
CA ALA A 227 1.77 11.93 -1.17
C ALA A 227 2.61 12.96 -1.94
N GLU A 228 2.44 14.25 -1.64
CA GLU A 228 3.16 15.36 -2.30
C GLU A 228 4.65 15.40 -1.97
N SER A 229 5.05 15.01 -0.76
CA SER A 229 6.43 15.16 -0.30
C SER A 229 7.44 14.37 -1.14
N GLU A 230 7.00 13.27 -1.74
CA GLU A 230 7.81 12.37 -2.57
C GLU A 230 7.15 12.12 -3.93
N ARG A 231 6.36 13.08 -4.42
CA ARG A 231 5.61 12.96 -5.68
C ARG A 231 6.58 12.85 -6.87
N PRO A 232 6.57 11.75 -7.64
CA PRO A 232 7.37 11.62 -8.84
C PRO A 232 6.95 12.63 -9.92
N ASP A 233 7.89 13.04 -10.76
CA ASP A 233 7.59 13.92 -11.89
C ASP A 233 6.55 13.30 -12.83
N GLY A 234 5.63 14.12 -13.31
CA GLY A 234 4.51 13.66 -14.15
C GLY A 234 3.40 12.90 -13.43
N MET A 235 3.55 12.56 -12.14
CA MET A 235 2.49 11.93 -11.35
C MET A 235 1.41 12.95 -10.98
N ARG A 236 0.15 12.68 -11.35
CA ARG A 236 -1.02 13.44 -10.91
C ARG A 236 -1.63 12.80 -9.66
N LEU A 237 -1.66 13.55 -8.56
CA LEU A 237 -2.29 13.11 -7.31
C LEU A 237 -3.71 13.66 -7.23
N ILE A 238 -4.71 12.79 -7.07
CA ILE A 238 -6.12 13.19 -6.99
C ILE A 238 -6.63 12.83 -5.59
N PRO A 239 -7.02 13.83 -4.76
CA PRO A 239 -7.63 13.57 -3.46
C PRO A 239 -9.02 12.96 -3.63
N VAL A 240 -9.33 11.97 -2.79
CA VAL A 240 -10.65 11.35 -2.73
C VAL A 240 -11.10 11.18 -1.27
N THR A 241 -12.38 11.44 -1.03
CA THR A 241 -13.04 11.26 0.29
C THR A 241 -14.14 10.21 0.24
N THR A 242 -14.67 9.93 -0.95
CA THR A 242 -15.75 8.97 -1.19
C THR A 242 -15.51 8.18 -2.48
N LEU A 243 -16.11 7.00 -2.56
CA LEU A 243 -16.11 6.16 -3.76
C LEU A 243 -16.78 6.87 -4.94
N GLY A 244 -17.92 7.52 -4.71
CA GLY A 244 -18.60 8.35 -5.72
C GLY A 244 -17.71 9.49 -6.23
N GLY A 245 -17.01 10.20 -5.32
CA GLY A 245 -16.07 11.25 -5.70
C GLY A 245 -14.88 10.73 -6.51
N ALA A 246 -14.38 9.52 -6.19
CA ALA A 246 -13.37 8.85 -7.00
C ALA A 246 -13.88 8.53 -8.41
N VAL A 247 -15.09 7.94 -8.53
CA VAL A 247 -15.74 7.67 -9.82
C VAL A 247 -15.92 8.95 -10.64
N ASP A 248 -16.40 10.03 -10.02
CA ASP A 248 -16.62 11.32 -10.69
C ASP A 248 -15.30 11.94 -11.16
N ALA A 249 -14.25 11.85 -10.35
CA ALA A 249 -12.92 12.33 -10.73
C ALA A 249 -12.34 11.55 -11.93
N LEU A 250 -12.55 10.23 -11.98
CA LEU A 250 -12.13 9.38 -13.09
C LEU A 250 -12.90 9.72 -14.38
N LYS A 251 -14.23 9.88 -14.30
CA LYS A 251 -15.06 10.33 -15.43
C LYS A 251 -14.67 11.72 -15.92
N ALA A 252 -14.36 12.63 -15.01
CA ALA A 252 -13.86 13.96 -15.35
C ALA A 252 -12.50 13.87 -16.05
N LEU A 253 -11.60 13.02 -15.57
CA LEU A 253 -10.28 12.83 -16.17
C LEU A 253 -10.38 12.30 -17.62
N GLU A 254 -11.25 11.31 -17.86
CA GLU A 254 -11.51 10.73 -19.19
C GLU A 254 -12.02 11.81 -20.17
N SER A 255 -12.97 12.64 -19.71
CA SER A 255 -13.59 13.69 -20.54
C SER A 255 -12.78 14.98 -20.66
N GLY A 256 -11.57 15.04 -20.09
CA GLY A 256 -10.73 16.26 -20.07
C GLY A 256 -11.26 17.37 -19.16
N GLY A 257 -12.15 17.03 -18.24
CA GLY A 257 -12.68 17.92 -17.21
C GLY A 257 -11.68 18.27 -16.12
N LYS A 258 -12.09 19.16 -15.22
CA LYS A 258 -11.29 19.54 -14.05
C LYS A 258 -11.35 18.43 -13.00
N VAL A 259 -10.19 18.00 -12.53
CA VAL A 259 -10.04 17.08 -11.39
C VAL A 259 -9.36 17.82 -10.25
N PRO A 260 -9.71 17.52 -8.98
CA PRO A 260 -8.99 18.07 -7.86
C PRO A 260 -7.54 17.55 -7.86
N SER A 261 -6.66 18.33 -7.26
CA SER A 261 -5.26 17.97 -7.04
C SER A 261 -4.98 18.10 -5.55
N CYS A 262 -4.06 17.27 -5.05
CA CYS A 262 -3.15 17.74 -4.02
C CYS A 262 -2.31 18.84 -4.74
#